data_AF-A0A519JVY2-F1
#
_entry.id   AF-A0A519JVY2-F1
#
_cell.length_a   1.000
_cell.length_b   1.000
_cell.length_c   1.000
_cell.angle_alpha   90.00
_cell.angle_beta   90.00
_cell.angle_gamma   90.00
#
_symmetry.space_group_name_H-M   'P 1'
#
loop_
_entity.id
_entity.type
_entity.pdbx_description
1 polymer ?
#
loop_
_entity_poly.entity_id
_entity_poly.type
_entity_poly.pdbx_seq_one_letter_code
_entity_poly.pdbx_strand_id
1 'polypeptide(L)'
;MGTQMFPRTTNWSLDNFGPIYIPQEGKTVALNSQTLPFYKRIISEYEHNKLETSGSQIMINGQPATSYTFKQNYYWMMGDNRHNSEDSRYWGFVPEDHIVGKPVFIWMSIDGINDGIKNWHIRWERLFTTVGGEGQPVSYFKFFLIALALYLSIDFYLKRKKKNAGQQS
;
A
#
# COMPACT_ATOMS: atom_id res chain seq x y z
N MET A 1 15.57 -20.75 4.55
CA MET A 1 16.33 -19.53 4.20
C MET A 1 15.71 -18.39 4.98
N GLY A 2 16.42 -17.81 5.95
CA GLY A 2 15.85 -16.77 6.83
C GLY A 2 15.53 -15.51 6.05
N THR A 3 14.28 -15.06 6.11
CA THR A 3 13.81 -13.81 5.53
C THR A 3 14.60 -12.68 6.21
N GLN A 4 15.52 -12.05 5.48
CA GLN A 4 16.43 -11.05 6.05
C GLN A 4 15.64 -9.79 6.41
N MET A 5 15.55 -9.48 7.71
CA MET A 5 14.88 -8.28 8.19
C MET A 5 15.66 -7.02 7.84
N PHE A 6 14.92 -5.92 7.78
CA PHE A 6 15.44 -4.57 7.65
C PHE A 6 15.88 -4.03 9.04
N PRO A 7 17.01 -3.33 9.13
CA PRO A 7 18.06 -3.25 8.11
C PRO A 7 18.86 -4.56 8.09
N ARG A 8 19.46 -4.88 6.95
CA ARG A 8 20.13 -6.17 6.71
C ARG A 8 21.39 -6.44 7.55
N THR A 9 21.71 -5.58 8.52
CA THR A 9 22.96 -5.58 9.28
C THR A 9 22.77 -5.71 10.79
N THR A 10 21.53 -5.79 11.28
CA THR A 10 21.23 -5.87 12.74
C THR A 10 20.97 -7.31 13.19
N ASN A 11 21.27 -7.61 14.47
CA ASN A 11 20.91 -8.86 15.14
C ASN A 11 19.44 -8.90 15.62
N TRP A 12 18.54 -8.19 14.93
CA TRP A 12 17.13 -8.09 15.32
C TRP A 12 16.34 -9.31 14.87
N SER A 13 15.25 -9.62 15.60
CA SER A 13 14.33 -10.70 15.28
C SER A 13 12.90 -10.21 15.15
N LEU A 14 12.02 -11.04 14.58
CA LEU A 14 10.61 -10.70 14.38
C LEU A 14 9.90 -10.35 15.70
N ASP A 15 10.29 -11.01 16.79
CA ASP A 15 9.74 -10.80 18.14
C ASP A 15 10.44 -9.66 18.89
N ASN A 16 11.70 -9.37 18.55
CA ASN A 16 12.51 -8.37 19.23
C ASN A 16 13.20 -7.43 18.22
N PHE A 17 12.50 -6.33 17.93
CA PHE A 17 12.96 -5.26 17.04
C PHE A 17 13.50 -4.10 17.89
N GLY A 18 14.67 -3.58 17.52
CA GLY A 18 15.28 -2.48 18.25
C GLY A 18 14.62 -1.12 17.96
N PRO A 19 15.06 -0.07 18.66
CA PRO A 19 14.55 1.28 18.43
C PRO A 19 14.94 1.76 17.03
N ILE A 20 14.00 2.41 16.35
CA ILE A 20 14.21 2.98 15.04
C ILE A 20 13.72 4.42 15.00
N TYR A 21 14.51 5.29 14.39
CA TYR A 21 14.07 6.65 14.08
C TYR A 21 13.36 6.66 12.73
N ILE A 22 12.15 7.20 12.70
CA ILE A 22 11.36 7.35 11.47
C ILE A 22 11.74 8.69 10.81
N PRO A 23 12.27 8.67 9.58
CA PRO A 23 12.62 9.88 8.84
C PRO A 23 11.43 10.82 8.61
N GLN A 24 11.70 12.11 8.71
CA GLN A 24 10.72 13.18 8.54
C GLN A 24 11.32 14.26 7.66
N GLU A 25 10.47 14.92 6.87
CA GLU A 25 10.88 15.99 5.98
C GLU A 25 11.63 17.10 6.74
N GLY A 26 12.76 17.53 6.18
CA GLY A 26 13.58 18.60 6.76
C GLY A 26 14.36 18.22 8.03
N LYS A 27 14.23 16.98 8.54
CA LYS A 27 15.05 16.50 9.66
C LYS A 27 16.39 15.95 9.17
N THR A 28 17.41 16.15 10.00
CA THR A 28 18.79 15.75 9.70
C THR A 28 19.22 14.62 10.62
N VAL A 29 19.88 13.60 10.05
CA VAL A 29 20.48 12.48 10.79
C VAL A 29 21.97 12.38 10.48
N ALA A 30 22.76 11.85 11.42
CA ALA A 30 24.17 11.55 11.19
C ALA A 30 24.31 10.27 10.33
N LEU A 31 25.23 10.30 9.36
CA LEU A 31 25.59 9.16 8.52
C LEU A 31 26.90 8.53 9.00
N ASN A 32 26.85 7.24 9.30
CA ASN A 32 28.00 6.41 9.63
C ASN A 32 27.69 4.94 9.27
N SER A 33 28.63 4.03 9.49
CA SER A 33 28.46 2.61 9.17
C SER A 33 27.29 1.93 9.88
N GLN A 34 26.80 2.47 11.00
CA GLN A 34 25.66 1.93 11.74
C GLN A 34 24.32 2.49 11.26
N THR A 35 24.26 3.79 10.90
CA THR A 35 23.02 4.45 10.47
C THR A 35 22.76 4.34 8.98
N LEU A 36 23.82 4.25 8.16
CA LEU A 36 23.70 4.17 6.71
C LEU A 36 22.84 3.00 6.22
N PRO A 37 22.91 1.77 6.79
CA PRO A 37 22.04 0.67 6.37
C PRO A 37 20.54 0.97 6.44
N PHE A 38 20.11 1.84 7.37
CA PHE A 38 18.71 2.24 7.50
C PHE A 38 18.30 3.23 6.41
N TYR A 39 19.17 4.19 6.08
CA TYR A 39 18.81 5.30 5.21
C TYR A 39 19.32 5.14 3.77
N LYS A 40 20.13 4.11 3.49
CA LYS A 40 20.70 3.85 2.16
C LYS A 40 19.64 3.87 1.05
N ARG A 41 18.56 3.10 1.23
CA ARG A 41 17.48 3.02 0.22
C ARG A 41 16.74 4.35 0.06
N ILE A 42 16.55 5.08 1.15
CA ILE A 42 15.95 6.41 1.12
C ILE A 42 16.80 7.34 0.25
N ILE A 43 18.10 7.41 0.55
CA ILE A 43 19.02 8.32 -0.14
C ILE A 43 19.16 7.96 -1.62
N SER A 44 19.29 6.67 -1.95
CA SER A 44 19.58 6.20 -3.31
C SER A 44 18.35 5.97 -4.17
N GLU A 45 17.37 5.21 -3.69
CA GLU A 45 16.22 4.78 -4.51
C GLU A 45 15.08 5.78 -4.47
N TYR A 46 14.79 6.36 -3.30
CA TYR A 46 13.61 7.23 -3.13
C TYR A 46 13.92 8.69 -3.41
N GLU A 47 15.05 9.19 -2.93
CA GLU A 47 15.47 10.59 -3.13
C GLU A 47 16.48 10.75 -4.27
N HIS A 48 16.76 9.67 -5.01
CA HIS A 48 17.55 9.61 -6.24
C HIS A 48 18.96 10.24 -6.15
N ASN A 49 19.63 10.13 -5.00
CA ASN A 49 21.00 10.61 -4.86
C ASN A 49 22.01 9.48 -5.13
N LYS A 50 23.14 9.84 -5.74
CA LYS A 50 24.25 8.90 -5.95
C LYS A 50 24.98 8.68 -4.63
N LEU A 51 24.85 7.49 -4.05
CA LEU A 51 25.51 7.12 -2.80
C LEU A 51 26.69 6.18 -3.07
N GLU A 52 27.87 6.57 -2.60
CA GLU A 52 29.11 5.79 -2.71
C GLU A 52 29.79 5.69 -1.34
N THR A 53 30.39 4.54 -1.05
CA THR A 53 31.13 4.30 0.19
C THR A 53 32.57 3.91 -0.17
N SER A 54 33.54 4.76 0.17
CA SER A 54 34.97 4.47 0.01
C SER A 54 35.59 4.26 1.39
N GLY A 55 35.67 3.00 1.82
CA GLY A 55 36.11 2.66 3.17
C GLY A 55 35.15 3.20 4.24
N SER A 56 35.64 4.08 5.10
CA SER A 56 34.84 4.75 6.15
C SER A 56 34.15 6.03 5.68
N GLN A 57 34.46 6.52 4.48
CA GLN A 57 33.93 7.77 3.96
C GLN A 57 32.67 7.52 3.13
N ILE A 58 31.60 8.22 3.49
CA ILE A 58 30.32 8.22 2.78
C ILE A 58 30.29 9.43 1.86
N MET A 59 29.98 9.21 0.59
CA MET A 59 29.85 10.26 -0.42
C MET A 59 28.43 10.28 -0.98
N ILE A 60 27.84 11.46 -1.03
CA ILE A 60 26.53 11.70 -1.64
C ILE A 60 26.74 12.70 -2.78
N ASN A 61 26.37 12.31 -4.00
CA ASN A 61 26.54 13.10 -5.22
C ASN A 61 28.00 13.58 -5.41
N GLY A 62 28.96 12.72 -5.06
CA GLY A 62 30.40 12.99 -5.19
C GLY A 62 30.99 13.88 -4.09
N GLN A 63 30.20 14.33 -3.11
CA GLN A 63 30.68 15.12 -1.98
C GLN A 63 30.72 14.29 -0.69
N PRO A 64 31.76 14.43 0.15
CA PRO A 64 31.80 13.80 1.46
C PRO A 64 30.62 14.24 2.32
N ALA A 65 29.90 13.29 2.92
CA ALA A 65 28.74 13.57 3.75
C ALA A 65 28.80 12.81 5.08
N THR A 66 28.66 13.55 6.18
CA THR A 66 28.57 12.99 7.55
C THR A 66 27.16 13.09 8.11
N SER A 67 26.25 13.73 7.39
CA SER A 67 24.84 13.86 7.73
C SER A 67 23.97 13.90 6.47
N TYR A 68 22.67 13.69 6.66
CA TYR A 68 21.68 13.76 5.60
C TYR A 68 20.40 14.43 6.08
N THR A 69 19.82 15.27 5.24
CA THR A 69 18.51 15.90 5.47
C THR A 69 17.50 15.29 4.52
N PHE A 70 16.40 14.75 5.05
CA PHE A 70 15.37 14.09 4.26
C PHE A 70 14.51 15.10 3.50
N LYS A 71 14.16 14.78 2.25
CA LYS A 71 13.35 15.66 1.38
C LYS A 71 11.85 15.43 1.48
N GLN A 72 11.40 14.39 2.20
CA GLN A 72 9.98 14.07 2.39
C GLN A 72 9.75 13.24 3.65
N ASN A 73 8.49 12.98 3.97
CA ASN A 73 8.11 12.13 5.09
C ASN A 73 8.20 10.64 4.73
N TYR A 74 8.45 9.84 5.76
CA TYR A 74 8.50 8.39 5.66
C TYR A 74 7.67 7.75 6.76
N TYR A 75 7.17 6.56 6.47
CA TYR A 75 6.28 5.82 7.35
C TYR A 75 6.84 4.44 7.67
N TRP A 76 6.45 3.94 8.83
CA TRP A 76 6.71 2.57 9.28
C TRP A 76 5.38 1.84 9.40
N MET A 77 5.14 0.88 8.52
CA MET A 77 3.90 0.11 8.47
C MET A 77 4.11 -1.25 9.11
N MET A 78 3.19 -1.66 10.00
CA MET A 78 3.21 -2.99 10.61
C MET A 78 1.87 -3.68 10.43
N GLY A 79 1.91 -4.95 10.06
CA GLY A 79 0.73 -5.80 10.03
C GLY A 79 0.33 -6.23 11.44
N ASP A 80 -0.97 -6.41 11.64
CA ASP A 80 -1.54 -6.99 12.86
C ASP A 80 -1.14 -8.47 13.03
N ASN A 81 -1.15 -9.25 11.94
CA ASN A 81 -0.66 -10.63 11.91
C ASN A 81 0.86 -10.67 11.68
N ARG A 82 1.61 -10.41 12.75
CA ARG A 82 3.06 -10.24 12.73
C ARG A 82 3.83 -11.41 12.09
N HIS A 83 3.40 -12.65 12.26
CA HIS A 83 4.10 -13.84 11.74
C HIS A 83 3.88 -14.08 10.24
N ASN A 84 2.83 -13.47 9.66
CA ASN A 84 2.43 -13.72 8.29
C ASN A 84 2.30 -12.43 7.46
N SER A 85 2.91 -11.34 7.92
CA SER A 85 2.88 -10.05 7.25
C SER A 85 4.29 -9.65 6.83
N GLU A 86 4.48 -9.46 5.52
CA GLU A 86 5.64 -8.75 4.98
C GLU A 86 5.40 -7.25 5.10
N ASP A 87 5.81 -6.68 6.22
CA ASP A 87 5.66 -5.26 6.54
C ASP A 87 7.02 -4.53 6.62
N SER A 88 7.06 -3.29 7.12
CA SER A 88 8.28 -2.48 7.17
C SER A 88 9.44 -3.16 7.92
N ARG A 89 9.20 -4.20 8.73
CA ARG A 89 10.27 -5.02 9.33
C ARG A 89 11.10 -5.76 8.29
N TYR A 90 10.56 -6.02 7.11
CA TYR A 90 11.26 -6.70 6.01
C TYR A 90 11.69 -5.74 4.91
N TRP A 91 10.77 -4.90 4.48
CA TRP A 91 11.04 -3.99 3.37
C TRP A 91 11.38 -2.58 3.83
N GLY A 92 11.39 -2.21 5.10
CA GLY A 92 11.83 -0.89 5.58
C GLY A 92 10.81 0.23 5.37
N PHE A 93 11.32 1.47 5.33
CA PHE A 93 10.49 2.68 5.29
C PHE A 93 9.70 2.86 4.00
N VAL A 94 8.50 3.43 4.13
CA VAL A 94 7.61 3.77 3.02
C VAL A 94 7.67 5.28 2.77
N PRO A 95 8.04 5.73 1.57
CA PRO A 95 8.03 7.15 1.24
C PRO A 95 6.57 7.67 1.09
N GLU A 96 6.30 8.90 1.52
CA GLU A 96 4.96 9.52 1.48
C GLU A 96 4.31 9.51 0.09
N ASP A 97 5.09 9.79 -0.96
CA ASP A 97 4.64 9.80 -2.36
C ASP A 97 4.21 8.42 -2.90
N HIS A 98 4.59 7.33 -2.22
CA HIS A 98 4.14 5.97 -2.56
C HIS A 98 2.83 5.60 -1.84
N ILE A 99 2.29 6.50 -1.02
CA ILE A 99 0.98 6.32 -0.38
C ILE A 99 -0.09 6.92 -1.28
N VAL A 100 -0.66 6.08 -2.14
CA VAL A 100 -1.66 6.49 -3.17
C VAL A 100 -2.95 7.05 -2.57
N GLY A 101 -3.25 6.78 -1.29
CA GLY A 101 -4.33 7.43 -0.56
C GLY A 101 -4.97 6.57 0.53
N LYS A 102 -5.95 7.14 1.24
CA LYS A 102 -6.84 6.40 2.14
C LYS A 102 -7.81 5.58 1.27
N PRO A 103 -8.13 4.32 1.63
CA PRO A 103 -9.15 3.58 0.89
C PRO A 103 -10.44 4.40 0.91
N VAL A 104 -11.05 4.60 -0.28
CA VAL A 104 -12.28 5.39 -0.46
C VAL A 104 -13.51 4.52 -0.72
N PHE A 105 -13.32 3.23 -1.02
CA PHE A 105 -14.40 2.34 -1.45
C PHE A 105 -14.14 0.87 -1.10
N ILE A 106 -15.19 0.20 -0.62
CA ILE A 106 -15.23 -1.25 -0.40
C ILE A 106 -16.08 -1.87 -1.51
N TRP A 107 -15.45 -2.58 -2.44
CA TRP A 107 -16.15 -3.31 -3.49
C TRP A 107 -16.64 -4.69 -3.01
N MET A 108 -15.89 -5.34 -2.12
CA MET A 108 -16.22 -6.66 -1.57
C MET A 108 -15.90 -6.74 -0.06
N SER A 109 -16.81 -7.34 0.71
CA SER A 109 -16.63 -7.59 2.13
C SER A 109 -17.25 -8.94 2.50
N ILE A 110 -16.39 -9.90 2.82
CA ILE A 110 -16.78 -11.27 3.21
C ILE A 110 -16.25 -11.49 4.62
N ASP A 111 -17.09 -12.03 5.48
CA ASP A 111 -16.72 -12.53 6.79
C ASP A 111 -16.47 -14.05 6.74
N GLY A 112 -15.53 -14.54 7.53
CA GLY A 112 -15.14 -15.96 7.54
C GLY A 112 -14.40 -16.44 6.28
N ILE A 113 -13.77 -15.54 5.51
CA ILE A 113 -13.10 -15.91 4.24
C ILE A 113 -12.00 -16.96 4.44
N ASN A 114 -11.33 -16.92 5.60
CA ASN A 114 -10.23 -17.82 5.98
C ASN A 114 -10.71 -19.13 6.63
N ASP A 115 -11.99 -19.24 7.01
CA ASP A 115 -12.53 -20.38 7.76
C ASP A 115 -13.22 -21.41 6.85
N GLY A 116 -12.97 -21.33 5.54
CA GLY A 116 -13.53 -22.20 4.51
C GLY A 116 -14.84 -21.69 3.90
N ILE A 117 -15.13 -22.10 2.67
CA ILE A 117 -16.22 -21.57 1.82
C ILE A 117 -17.61 -21.67 2.49
N LYS A 118 -17.81 -22.66 3.38
CA LYS A 118 -19.08 -22.85 4.11
C LYS A 118 -19.38 -21.73 5.11
N ASN A 119 -18.35 -21.02 5.57
CA ASN A 119 -18.46 -19.97 6.58
C ASN A 119 -18.43 -18.56 5.98
N TRP A 120 -18.48 -18.46 4.65
CA TRP A 120 -18.46 -17.17 3.96
C TRP A 120 -19.80 -16.45 4.13
N HIS A 121 -19.77 -15.35 4.89
CA HIS A 121 -20.92 -14.47 5.06
C HIS A 121 -20.65 -13.14 4.38
N ILE A 122 -21.37 -12.86 3.29
CA ILE A 122 -21.25 -11.60 2.57
C ILE A 122 -21.88 -10.48 3.40
N ARG A 123 -21.11 -9.44 3.70
CA ARG A 123 -21.52 -8.27 4.48
C ARG A 123 -22.11 -7.21 3.55
N TRP A 124 -23.38 -7.37 3.19
CA TRP A 124 -24.10 -6.54 2.22
C TRP A 124 -24.12 -5.05 2.55
N GLU A 125 -24.07 -4.70 3.83
CA GLU A 125 -23.99 -3.32 4.32
C GLU A 125 -22.65 -2.64 4.03
N ARG A 126 -21.60 -3.43 3.79
CA ARG A 126 -20.25 -2.95 3.44
C ARG A 126 -19.95 -3.11 1.94
N LEU A 127 -20.84 -3.77 1.18
CA LEU A 127 -20.67 -3.94 -0.26
C LEU A 127 -21.01 -2.66 -1.02
N PHE A 128 -20.13 -2.29 -1.94
CA PHE A 128 -20.22 -1.06 -2.73
C PHE A 128 -20.39 0.18 -1.84
N THR A 129 -19.63 0.25 -0.75
CA THR A 129 -19.77 1.29 0.27
C THR A 129 -18.53 2.17 0.29
N THR A 130 -18.70 3.48 0.42
CA THR A 130 -17.59 4.44 0.57
C THR A 130 -16.98 4.35 1.97
N VAL A 131 -15.67 4.56 2.09
CA VAL A 131 -14.95 4.62 3.36
C VAL A 131 -14.26 5.97 3.53
N GLY A 132 -14.36 6.58 4.72
CA GLY A 132 -13.54 7.74 5.09
C GLY A 132 -14.05 9.13 4.71
N GLY A 133 -15.36 9.35 4.52
CA GLY A 133 -15.95 10.70 4.45
C GLY A 133 -16.48 11.18 5.80
N GLU A 134 -16.74 12.48 5.97
CA GLU A 134 -17.37 13.05 7.19
C GLU A 134 -18.84 12.59 7.39
N GLY A 135 -19.38 11.83 6.44
CA GLY A 135 -20.74 11.28 6.48
C GLY A 135 -20.80 9.79 6.82
N GLN A 136 -22.02 9.30 7.03
CA GLN A 136 -22.26 7.86 7.22
C GLN A 136 -21.94 7.09 5.92
N PRO A 137 -21.28 5.92 6.00
CA PRO A 137 -21.03 5.07 4.83
C PRO A 137 -22.34 4.69 4.12
N VAL A 138 -22.46 4.97 2.83
CA VAL A 138 -23.64 4.62 2.02
C VAL A 138 -23.29 3.50 1.05
N SER A 139 -24.09 2.43 1.06
CA SER A 139 -23.99 1.34 0.08
C SER A 139 -24.73 1.72 -1.20
N TYR A 140 -24.01 1.70 -2.33
CA TYR A 140 -24.57 1.98 -3.66
C TYR A 140 -25.05 0.72 -4.40
N PHE A 141 -24.98 -0.45 -3.74
CA PHE A 141 -25.26 -1.74 -4.37
C PHE A 141 -26.66 -1.83 -4.98
N LYS A 142 -27.68 -1.31 -4.28
CA LYS A 142 -29.07 -1.32 -4.77
C LYS A 142 -29.25 -0.45 -6.02
N PHE A 143 -28.61 0.72 -6.08
CA PHE A 143 -28.67 1.59 -7.25
C PHE A 143 -27.99 0.95 -8.45
N PHE A 144 -26.85 0.28 -8.23
CA PHE A 144 -26.18 -0.50 -9.27
C PHE A 144 -27.09 -1.59 -9.85
N LEU A 145 -27.79 -2.37 -9.01
CA LEU A 145 -28.72 -3.40 -9.48
C LEU A 145 -29.88 -2.84 -10.30
N ILE A 146 -30.43 -1.68 -9.91
CA ILE A 146 -31.48 -1.00 -10.69
C ILE A 146 -30.95 -0.57 -12.05
N ALA A 147 -29.77 0.07 -12.10
CA ALA A 147 -29.14 0.48 -13.35
C ALA A 147 -28.83 -0.71 -14.27
N LEU A 148 -28.36 -1.82 -13.69
CA LEU A 148 -28.10 -3.06 -14.41
C LEU A 148 -29.37 -3.67 -15.01
N ALA A 149 -30.47 -3.72 -14.25
CA ALA A 149 -31.74 -4.23 -14.72
C ALA A 149 -32.32 -3.38 -15.86
N LEU A 150 -32.20 -2.04 -15.76
CA LEU A 150 -32.60 -1.10 -16.81
C LEU A 150 -31.75 -1.30 -18.08
N TYR A 151 -30.43 -1.39 -17.93
CA TYR A 151 -29.52 -1.65 -19.05
C TYR A 151 -29.86 -2.95 -19.78
N LEU A 152 -30.04 -4.06 -19.05
CA LEU A 152 -30.38 -5.36 -19.63
C LEU A 152 -31.74 -5.34 -20.33
N SER A 153 -32.74 -4.66 -19.75
CA SER A 153 -34.07 -4.53 -20.35
C SER A 153 -34.04 -3.75 -21.66
N ILE A 154 -33.29 -2.64 -21.70
CA ILE A 154 -33.10 -1.82 -22.90
C ILE A 154 -32.34 -2.62 -23.97
N ASP A 155 -31.21 -3.26 -23.61
CA ASP A 155 -30.42 -4.08 -24.53
C ASP A 155 -31.26 -5.21 -25.13
N PHE A 156 -32.06 -5.91 -24.31
CA PHE A 156 -32.96 -6.96 -24.76
C PHE A 156 -34.02 -6.44 -25.75
N TYR A 157 -34.64 -5.29 -25.45
CA TYR A 157 -35.63 -4.67 -26.33
C TYR A 157 -35.01 -4.24 -27.68
N LEU A 158 -33.84 -3.61 -27.65
CA LEU A 158 -33.12 -3.19 -28.85
C LEU A 158 -32.69 -4.38 -29.72
N LYS A 159 -32.22 -5.48 -29.11
CA LYS A 159 -31.88 -6.73 -29.81
C LYS A 159 -33.10 -7.36 -30.48
N ARG A 160 -34.25 -7.40 -29.79
CA ARG A 160 -35.52 -7.86 -30.40
C ARG A 160 -35.93 -7.00 -31.59
N LYS A 161 -35.84 -5.67 -31.48
CA LYS A 161 -36.18 -4.75 -32.58
C LYS A 161 -35.27 -4.97 -33.80
N LYS A 162 -33.96 -5.14 -33.61
CA LYS A 162 -33.01 -5.44 -34.70
C LYS A 162 -33.30 -6.78 -35.39
N LYS A 163 -33.65 -7.83 -34.61
CA LYS A 163 -33.99 -9.15 -35.16
C LYS A 163 -35.28 -9.10 -36.01
N ASN A 164 -36.28 -8.37 -35.55
CA ASN A 164 -37.53 -8.19 -36.29
C ASN A 164 -37.33 -7.32 -37.56
N ALA A 165 -36.42 -6.35 -37.53
CA ALA A 165 -36.10 -5.52 -38.69
C ALA A 165 -35.27 -6.26 -39.76
N GLY A 166 -34.37 -7.16 -39.36
CA GLY A 166 -33.56 -7.97 -40.29
C GLY A 166 -34.28 -9.19 -40.89
N GLN A 167 -35.49 -9.53 -40.41
CA GLN A 167 -36.34 -10.57 -41.00
C GLN A 167 -37.30 -10.03 -42.09
N GLN A 168 -37.34 -8.71 -42.30
CA GLN A 168 -38.20 -8.04 -43.28
C GLN A 168 -37.43 -7.54 -44.52
N SER A 169 -36.18 -7.95 -44.69
CA SER A 169 -35.28 -7.57 -45.80
C SER A 169 -34.72 -8.80 -46.50
#